data_AF-A0A954YY29-F1
#
_entry.id   AF-A0A954YY29-F1
#
_cell.length_a   1.000
_cell.length_b   1.000
_cell.length_c   1.000
_cell.angle_alpha   90.00
_cell.angle_beta   90.00
_cell.angle_gamma   90.00
#
_symmetry.space_group_name_H-M   'P 1'
#
loop_
_entity.id
_entity.type
_entity.pdbx_description
1 polymer ?
#
loop_
_entity_poly.entity_id
_entity_poly.type
_entity_poly.pdbx_seq_one_letter_code
_entity_poly.pdbx_strand_id
1 'polypeptide(L)'
;QIRRTTPGLCILSALSLLVAAGAECETPTSVDCDNPAAISFPGSASDEERASPIVRSADGVIFAGFLGEPVQSASKSGFADIALPPNYKWRPFRKVPGAPIEILTEDCHFPSQVDGISPDGDSVVGYATLDGRSTAFRWTPSEGMRFLTSNADGLRYSYAKAASLNGAVVVGYAYEKGAFTFKAFRWSATEGVTLFKAPYVQNPDGPNTLTSTTDNFARAVDVSDDGRAITIYAGVGEAARAFYWTEETGVVSLDDSTDPSTNSTPTAISGDGLTVIGEVRRDTHRPFRWTLSEGLVFLDGLDDSPATGQAFAVSYDGSVIVGTTFDGESIVPYIWDSANGMRTILSAMEPEDAEKYQNWTLRAPYAITADGRTVYGAGYNNETGEGGWTARIR
;
A
#
# COMPACT_ATOMS: atom_id res chain seq x y z
N GLN A 1 41.25 65.50 18.84
CA GLN A 1 41.58 64.91 17.54
C GLN A 1 40.83 63.63 17.23
N ILE A 2 40.23 63.00 18.24
CA ILE A 2 38.79 63.12 18.61
C ILE A 2 38.07 61.99 17.87
N ARG A 3 37.37 61.05 18.48
CA ARG A 3 36.83 60.76 19.82
C ARG A 3 36.19 59.35 19.59
N ARG A 4 35.84 58.48 20.51
CA ARG A 4 35.53 58.52 21.94
C ARG A 4 35.30 57.03 22.27
N THR A 5 36.09 56.47 23.16
CA THR A 5 35.80 56.26 24.60
C THR A 5 35.08 54.95 24.89
N THR A 6 35.79 54.03 25.55
CA THR A 6 35.64 53.67 26.99
C THR A 6 34.36 54.12 27.72
N PRO A 7 34.05 53.61 28.94
CA PRO A 7 34.62 52.51 29.75
C PRO A 7 33.49 51.56 30.27
N GLY A 8 33.68 50.41 30.93
CA GLY A 8 34.45 50.11 32.14
C GLY A 8 33.53 50.03 33.38
N LEU A 9 33.73 48.97 34.16
CA LEU A 9 33.35 48.75 35.58
C LEU A 9 31.86 48.52 35.95
N CYS A 10 31.54 47.30 36.41
CA CYS A 10 31.20 46.95 37.80
C CYS A 10 30.23 45.74 37.93
N ILE A 11 30.68 44.73 38.67
CA ILE A 11 30.00 43.95 39.74
C ILE A 11 28.59 43.35 39.49
N LEU A 12 28.53 42.01 39.61
CA LEU A 12 27.40 41.09 39.87
C LEU A 12 25.95 41.59 39.77
N SER A 13 25.18 40.98 38.86
CA SER A 13 24.04 40.09 39.21
C SER A 13 23.34 39.50 37.97
N ALA A 14 23.02 38.20 38.10
CA ALA A 14 21.96 37.41 37.44
C ALA A 14 21.84 37.29 35.89
N LEU A 15 22.00 36.02 35.48
CA LEU A 15 21.15 35.21 34.58
C LEU A 15 21.34 35.22 33.05
N SER A 16 21.68 34.01 32.59
CA SER A 16 21.21 33.27 31.39
C SER A 16 22.23 33.01 30.29
N LEU A 17 22.79 31.79 30.37
CA LEU A 17 23.34 30.95 29.29
C LEU A 17 22.40 30.92 28.06
N LEU A 18 22.81 30.61 26.82
CA LEU A 18 23.57 29.42 26.42
C LEU A 18 24.05 29.55 24.96
N VAL A 19 25.31 29.24 24.71
CA VAL A 19 25.87 28.91 23.38
C VAL A 19 26.54 27.54 23.51
N ALA A 20 26.42 26.76 22.44
CA ALA A 20 27.13 25.51 22.09
C ALA A 20 26.55 24.19 22.62
N ALA A 21 26.21 23.30 21.67
CA ALA A 21 26.78 21.96 21.57
C ALA A 21 26.46 21.38 20.18
N GLY A 22 27.45 20.78 19.51
CA GLY A 22 27.20 19.84 18.43
C GLY A 22 26.49 18.61 18.99
N ALA A 23 25.55 18.05 18.24
CA ALA A 23 24.92 16.78 18.56
C ALA A 23 25.54 15.71 17.67
N GLU A 24 26.38 14.87 18.28
CA GLU A 24 26.71 13.54 17.75
C GLU A 24 25.41 12.72 17.70
N CYS A 25 25.19 11.99 16.61
CA CYS A 25 24.09 11.04 16.51
C CYS A 25 24.43 9.80 17.35
N GLU A 26 23.80 9.65 18.51
CA GLU A 26 23.82 8.39 19.25
C GLU A 26 22.95 7.35 18.52
N THR A 27 23.54 6.18 18.24
CA THR A 27 22.85 5.00 17.73
C THR A 27 21.97 4.38 18.83
N PRO A 28 20.69 4.04 18.59
CA PRO A 28 19.88 3.38 19.60
C PRO A 28 20.37 1.95 19.81
N THR A 29 20.67 1.61 21.06
CA THR A 29 20.84 0.23 21.52
C THR A 29 19.46 -0.39 21.78
N SER A 30 19.17 -1.46 21.02
CA SER A 30 18.14 -2.50 21.25
C SER A 30 16.68 -2.07 21.42
N VAL A 31 15.90 -2.25 20.35
CA VAL A 31 14.47 -2.60 20.43
C VAL A 31 14.39 -4.12 20.21
N ASP A 32 13.78 -4.84 21.14
CA ASP A 32 13.59 -6.29 21.03
C ASP A 32 12.47 -6.59 20.03
N CYS A 33 12.85 -6.76 18.76
CA CYS A 33 11.95 -6.98 17.62
C CYS A 33 11.84 -8.46 17.22
N ASP A 34 12.41 -9.40 17.99
CA ASP A 34 12.34 -10.83 17.69
C ASP A 34 10.99 -11.46 18.11
N ASN A 35 10.10 -10.67 18.70
CA ASN A 35 8.72 -11.04 18.99
C ASN A 35 7.74 -10.28 18.07
N PRO A 36 7.18 -10.91 17.01
CA PRO A 36 6.23 -10.27 16.10
C PRO A 36 4.92 -9.82 16.78
N ALA A 37 4.67 -10.21 18.03
CA ALA A 37 3.53 -9.74 18.83
C ALA A 37 3.72 -8.34 19.44
N ALA A 38 4.90 -7.71 19.32
CA ALA A 38 5.22 -6.46 20.01
C ALA A 38 4.88 -5.17 19.23
N ILE A 39 4.25 -5.26 18.06
CA ILE A 39 3.80 -4.07 17.31
C ILE A 39 2.42 -3.64 17.86
N SER A 40 2.41 -2.65 18.75
CA SER A 40 1.17 -2.09 19.29
C SER A 40 0.47 -1.19 18.25
N PHE A 41 -0.81 -1.48 17.98
CA PHE A 41 -1.70 -0.68 17.13
C PHE A 41 -2.38 0.43 17.96
N PRO A 42 -2.47 1.69 17.48
CA PRO A 42 -3.37 2.67 18.09
C PRO A 42 -4.82 2.25 17.86
N GLY A 43 -5.60 2.19 18.93
CA GLY A 43 -7.00 1.77 18.88
C GLY A 43 -8.00 2.85 18.48
N SER A 44 -9.18 2.35 18.08
CA SER A 44 -10.49 3.00 17.92
C SER A 44 -10.76 3.89 16.70
N ALA A 45 -11.63 3.36 15.85
CA ALA A 45 -12.53 4.00 14.89
C ALA A 45 -12.70 5.53 15.01
N SER A 46 -11.97 6.23 14.14
CA SER A 46 -12.28 7.51 13.45
C SER A 46 -11.02 8.11 12.79
N ASP A 47 -9.86 7.47 12.95
CA ASP A 47 -8.54 7.90 12.45
C ASP A 47 -8.14 7.30 11.07
N GLU A 48 -9.06 7.29 10.10
CA GLU A 48 -8.86 6.62 8.78
C GLU A 48 -7.79 7.25 7.85
N GLU A 49 -6.97 8.21 8.28
CA GLU A 49 -6.03 8.89 7.35
C GLU A 49 -4.56 9.02 7.78
N ARG A 50 -4.09 8.40 8.87
CA ARG A 50 -2.69 8.64 9.33
C ARG A 50 -1.90 7.45 9.89
N ALA A 51 -2.22 6.21 9.52
CA ALA A 51 -1.27 5.11 9.67
C ALA A 51 -0.51 4.93 8.34
N SER A 52 0.82 5.08 8.33
CA SER A 52 1.61 4.56 7.20
C SER A 52 1.41 3.05 7.16
N PRO A 53 1.04 2.44 6.01
CA PRO A 53 0.80 1.01 5.98
C PRO A 53 2.12 0.28 6.29
N ILE A 54 2.02 -0.75 7.14
CA ILE A 54 3.06 -1.75 7.28
C ILE A 54 2.94 -2.64 6.04
N VAL A 55 3.96 -2.65 5.20
CA VAL A 55 4.01 -3.52 4.02
C VAL A 55 5.02 -4.64 4.30
N ARG A 56 4.68 -5.87 3.94
CA ARG A 56 5.49 -7.06 4.23
C ARG A 56 5.71 -7.87 2.95
N SER A 57 6.96 -8.24 2.67
CA SER A 57 7.25 -9.21 1.61
C SER A 57 6.94 -10.64 2.05
N ALA A 58 6.86 -11.57 1.10
CA ALA A 58 6.70 -13.00 1.38
C ALA A 58 7.80 -13.56 2.30
N ASP A 59 9.04 -13.07 2.16
CA ASP A 59 10.19 -13.50 2.97
C ASP A 59 10.25 -12.83 4.36
N GLY A 60 9.20 -12.10 4.73
CA GLY A 60 9.06 -11.50 6.04
C GLY A 60 9.82 -10.20 6.24
N VAL A 61 10.31 -9.57 5.17
CA VAL A 61 10.86 -8.21 5.23
C VAL A 61 9.71 -7.25 5.49
N ILE A 62 9.80 -6.48 6.57
CA ILE A 62 8.79 -5.50 6.96
C ILE A 62 9.30 -4.11 6.64
N PHE A 63 8.43 -3.31 6.02
CA PHE A 63 8.63 -1.88 5.91
C PHE A 63 7.47 -1.16 6.57
N ALA A 64 7.78 -0.27 7.50
CA ALA A 64 6.76 0.52 8.17
C ALA A 64 7.24 1.96 8.35
N GLY A 65 6.28 2.88 8.35
CA GLY A 65 6.50 4.31 8.52
C GLY A 65 6.49 4.78 9.97
N PHE A 66 7.19 4.13 10.90
CA PHE A 66 7.23 4.65 12.27
C PHE A 66 8.51 4.33 13.04
N LEU A 67 9.30 5.37 13.33
CA LEU A 67 10.28 5.38 14.41
C LEU A 67 10.22 6.75 15.09
N GLY A 68 9.40 6.85 16.12
CA GLY A 68 9.32 8.03 16.97
C GLY A 68 9.96 7.79 18.34
N GLU A 69 10.94 8.61 18.72
CA GLU A 69 11.34 8.81 20.12
C GLU A 69 10.60 10.06 20.67
N PRO A 70 10.06 10.03 21.89
CA PRO A 70 9.53 11.24 22.52
C PRO A 70 10.69 12.16 22.91
N VAL A 71 10.87 13.28 22.21
CA VAL A 71 11.73 14.36 22.74
C VAL A 71 11.01 15.00 23.92
N GLN A 72 11.48 14.76 25.14
CA GLN A 72 11.01 15.50 26.31
C GLN A 72 11.33 16.99 26.14
N SER A 73 10.33 17.79 25.79
CA SER A 73 10.31 19.20 26.18
C SER A 73 8.88 19.68 26.37
N ALA A 74 8.53 19.92 27.63
CA ALA A 74 7.26 20.50 28.04
C ALA A 74 7.12 21.96 27.59
N SER A 75 5.91 22.36 27.20
CA SER A 75 5.30 23.56 27.78
C SER A 75 3.78 23.55 27.59
N LYS A 76 3.09 24.00 28.63
CA LYS A 76 1.63 24.12 28.78
C LYS A 76 1.12 25.35 28.03
N SER A 77 0.06 25.19 27.22
CA SER A 77 -1.05 26.16 27.15
C SER A 77 -2.19 25.56 26.35
N GLY A 78 -3.39 25.58 26.93
CA GLY A 78 -4.60 24.91 26.44
C GLY A 78 -5.14 25.42 25.11
N PHE A 79 -6.16 24.66 24.65
CA PHE A 79 -6.76 24.58 23.32
C PHE A 79 -5.97 23.68 22.36
N ALA A 80 -6.31 22.39 22.35
CA ALA A 80 -5.70 21.39 21.46
C ALA A 80 -6.70 20.99 20.37
N ASP A 81 -6.56 21.57 19.18
CA ASP A 81 -6.48 20.74 17.99
C ASP A 81 -5.39 19.70 18.29
N ILE A 82 -5.69 18.40 18.18
CA ILE A 82 -4.71 17.33 18.40
C ILE A 82 -3.80 17.29 17.17
N ALA A 83 -2.99 18.34 17.02
CA ALA A 83 -1.72 18.26 16.33
C ALA A 83 -0.81 17.42 17.23
N LEU A 84 -0.37 16.26 16.71
CA LEU A 84 0.75 15.52 17.31
C LEU A 84 1.89 16.52 17.59
N PRO A 85 2.57 16.43 18.75
CA PRO A 85 3.62 17.38 19.07
C PRO A 85 4.67 17.42 17.95
N PRO A 86 5.25 18.60 17.64
CA PRO A 86 6.09 18.84 16.46
C PRO A 86 7.41 18.04 16.40
N ASN A 87 7.64 17.11 17.34
CA ASN A 87 8.90 16.41 17.53
C ASN A 87 8.87 14.92 17.12
N TYR A 88 7.75 14.39 16.59
CA TYR A 88 7.74 13.06 16.00
C TYR A 88 8.23 13.10 14.55
N LYS A 89 9.41 12.55 14.29
CA LYS A 89 9.93 12.38 12.92
C LYS A 89 9.46 11.05 12.35
N TRP A 90 8.71 11.11 11.24
CA TRP A 90 8.37 9.93 10.45
C TRP A 90 9.62 9.41 9.76
N ARG A 91 10.12 8.25 10.19
CA ARG A 91 11.26 7.59 9.55
C ARG A 91 10.77 6.22 9.11
N PRO A 92 10.42 6.03 7.83
CA PRO A 92 10.13 4.69 7.40
C PRO A 92 11.41 3.88 7.41
N PHE A 93 11.24 2.62 7.74
CA PHE A 93 12.33 1.72 7.98
C PHE A 93 12.10 0.41 7.25
N ARG A 94 13.19 -0.30 7.00
CA ARG A 94 13.25 -1.67 6.52
C ARG A 94 13.72 -2.54 7.67
N LYS A 95 13.02 -3.64 7.93
CA LYS A 95 13.41 -4.67 8.88
C LYS A 95 13.48 -6.00 8.14
N VAL A 96 14.71 -6.48 7.93
CA VAL A 96 14.96 -7.86 7.49
C VAL A 96 15.04 -8.75 8.73
N PRO A 97 14.43 -9.95 8.72
CA PRO A 97 14.60 -10.92 9.79
C PRO A 97 16.09 -11.19 10.08
N GLY A 98 16.48 -11.08 11.35
CA GLY A 98 17.88 -11.27 11.77
C GLY A 98 18.85 -10.12 11.47
N ALA A 99 18.40 -9.03 10.83
CA ALA A 99 19.23 -7.84 10.56
C ALA A 99 18.82 -6.62 11.41
N PRO A 100 19.71 -5.62 11.57
CA PRO A 100 19.34 -4.32 12.13
C PRO A 100 18.25 -3.62 11.31
N ILE A 101 17.55 -2.68 11.93
CA ILE A 101 16.59 -1.81 11.22
C ILE A 101 17.37 -0.82 10.35
N GLU A 102 17.04 -0.75 9.07
CA GLU A 102 17.60 0.24 8.14
C GLU A 102 16.60 1.40 7.97
N ILE A 103 17.04 2.63 8.11
CA ILE A 103 16.17 3.80 7.90
C ILE A 103 16.24 4.24 6.44
N LEU A 104 15.07 4.44 5.81
CA LEU A 104 14.98 4.71 4.39
C LEU A 104 15.49 6.11 3.99
N THR A 105 15.65 7.06 4.94
CA THR A 105 16.23 8.40 4.65
C THR A 105 16.99 9.04 5.83
N GLU A 106 18.11 9.72 5.53
CA GLU A 106 18.77 10.71 6.42
C GLU A 106 18.49 12.18 6.04
N ASP A 107 17.89 12.46 4.88
CA ASP A 107 17.67 13.82 4.35
C ASP A 107 16.24 14.35 4.54
N CYS A 108 16.09 15.68 4.45
CA CYS A 108 14.87 16.48 4.70
C CYS A 108 13.65 16.17 3.79
N HIS A 109 13.74 15.21 2.86
CA HIS A 109 12.64 14.80 2.00
C HIS A 109 11.96 13.58 2.60
N PHE A 110 10.98 13.83 3.46
CA PHE A 110 10.27 12.77 4.15
C PHE A 110 9.30 12.06 3.19
N PRO A 111 9.39 10.72 3.05
CA PRO A 111 8.31 9.95 2.44
C PRO A 111 7.02 10.23 3.20
N SER A 112 6.00 10.63 2.46
CA SER A 112 4.71 11.03 3.02
C SER A 112 3.80 9.82 3.16
N GLN A 113 3.94 8.84 2.26
CA GLN A 113 3.30 7.53 2.35
C GLN A 113 4.14 6.48 1.61
N VAL A 114 4.24 5.29 2.18
CA VAL A 114 4.68 4.07 1.48
C VAL A 114 3.41 3.34 1.06
N ASP A 115 3.32 2.91 -0.19
CA ASP A 115 2.12 2.24 -0.72
C ASP A 115 2.39 0.80 -1.15
N GLY A 116 3.63 0.44 -1.47
CA GLY A 116 3.98 -0.90 -1.95
C GLY A 116 5.43 -1.28 -1.71
N ILE A 117 5.68 -2.58 -1.75
CA ILE A 117 6.98 -3.23 -1.66
C ILE A 117 7.12 -4.18 -2.86
N SER A 118 8.31 -4.29 -3.43
CA SER A 118 8.56 -5.34 -4.41
C SER A 118 8.51 -6.72 -3.74
N PRO A 119 8.11 -7.77 -4.47
CA PRO A 119 8.06 -9.12 -3.91
C PRO A 119 9.40 -9.63 -3.34
N ASP A 120 10.55 -9.19 -3.87
CA ASP A 120 11.88 -9.51 -3.32
C ASP A 120 12.23 -8.74 -2.02
N GLY A 121 11.42 -7.76 -1.63
CA GLY A 121 11.64 -6.94 -0.44
C GLY A 121 12.77 -5.90 -0.53
N ASP A 122 13.31 -5.65 -1.73
CA ASP A 122 14.43 -4.73 -1.93
C ASP A 122 14.05 -3.38 -2.54
N SER A 123 12.81 -3.23 -3.01
CA SER A 123 12.27 -1.95 -3.49
C SER A 123 11.04 -1.53 -2.70
N VAL A 124 10.96 -0.24 -2.40
CA VAL A 124 9.78 0.40 -1.78
C VAL A 124 9.26 1.48 -2.69
N VAL A 125 7.95 1.58 -2.82
CA VAL A 125 7.30 2.61 -3.62
C VAL A 125 6.21 3.34 -2.84
N GLY A 126 5.97 4.58 -3.23
CA GLY A 126 4.97 5.44 -2.63
C GLY A 126 5.11 6.85 -3.16
N TYR A 127 4.84 7.85 -2.32
CA TYR A 127 5.10 9.24 -2.66
C TYR A 127 5.74 10.03 -1.51
N ALA A 128 6.54 11.00 -1.90
CA ALA A 128 7.19 11.95 -1.01
C ALA A 128 6.97 13.37 -1.52
N THR A 129 7.15 14.35 -0.64
CA THR A 129 7.02 15.76 -1.04
C THR A 129 8.31 16.23 -1.70
N LEU A 130 8.25 16.54 -3.00
CA LEU A 130 9.31 17.20 -3.77
C LEU A 130 8.80 18.57 -4.23
N ASP A 131 9.52 19.64 -3.90
CA ASP A 131 9.15 21.02 -4.25
C ASP A 131 7.69 21.39 -3.86
N GLY A 132 7.22 20.90 -2.72
CA GLY A 132 5.87 21.12 -2.21
C GLY A 132 4.78 20.29 -2.90
N ARG A 133 5.13 19.19 -3.59
CA ARG A 133 4.18 18.33 -4.33
C ARG A 133 4.39 16.86 -4.03
N SER A 134 3.29 16.12 -3.91
CA SER A 134 3.32 14.65 -3.87
C SER A 134 3.90 14.09 -5.16
N THR A 135 5.04 13.43 -5.04
CA THR A 135 5.80 12.89 -6.16
C THR A 135 6.13 11.44 -5.88
N ALA A 136 5.79 10.56 -6.82
CA ALA A 136 6.06 9.14 -6.76
C ALA A 136 7.57 8.90 -6.61
N PHE A 137 7.93 7.99 -5.71
CA PHE A 137 9.30 7.56 -5.52
C PHE A 137 9.43 6.04 -5.60
N ARG A 138 10.64 5.59 -5.90
CA ARG A 138 11.15 4.25 -5.61
C ARG A 138 12.38 4.39 -4.71
N TRP A 139 12.46 3.58 -3.67
CA TRP A 139 13.64 3.46 -2.83
C TRP A 139 14.27 2.08 -2.98
N THR A 140 15.60 2.01 -2.97
CA THR A 140 16.36 0.77 -2.85
C THR A 140 17.53 0.95 -1.89
N PRO A 141 18.09 -0.13 -1.30
CA PRO A 141 19.28 -0.04 -0.46
C PRO A 141 20.48 0.60 -1.18
N SER A 142 20.64 0.36 -2.49
CA SER A 142 21.79 0.82 -3.27
C SER A 142 21.66 2.25 -3.80
N GLU A 143 20.44 2.72 -4.07
CA GLU A 143 20.21 4.04 -4.70
C GLU A 143 19.62 5.08 -3.72
N GLY A 144 19.12 4.64 -2.56
CA GLY A 144 18.29 5.49 -1.72
C GLY A 144 16.98 5.85 -2.41
N MET A 145 16.40 7.00 -2.05
CA MET A 145 15.14 7.49 -2.62
C MET A 145 15.37 8.13 -4.00
N ARG A 146 14.68 7.60 -5.01
CA ARG A 146 14.63 8.14 -6.37
C ARG A 146 13.21 8.59 -6.71
N PHE A 147 13.07 9.86 -7.08
CA PHE A 147 11.81 10.35 -7.65
C PHE A 147 11.61 9.85 -9.08
N LEU A 148 10.40 9.39 -9.38
CA LEU A 148 10.07 8.73 -10.64
C LEU A 148 9.49 9.70 -11.67
N THR A 149 8.90 10.79 -11.19
CA THR A 149 8.28 11.81 -12.03
C THR A 149 8.78 13.18 -11.61
N SER A 150 8.62 14.16 -12.47
CA SER A 150 9.00 15.55 -12.22
C SER A 150 8.02 16.53 -12.82
N ASN A 151 8.20 17.81 -12.47
CA ASN A 151 7.51 18.90 -13.12
C ASN A 151 7.88 19.00 -14.63
N ALA A 152 9.04 18.50 -15.08
CA ALA A 152 9.43 18.54 -16.48
C ALA A 152 8.60 17.58 -17.35
N ASP A 153 8.05 16.53 -16.74
CA ASP A 153 7.21 15.52 -17.41
C ASP A 153 5.77 16.00 -17.66
N GLY A 154 5.48 17.28 -17.39
CA GLY A 154 4.12 17.81 -17.50
C GLY A 154 3.16 17.32 -16.40
N LEU A 155 3.68 16.73 -15.33
CA LEU A 155 2.91 16.19 -14.21
C LEU A 155 2.89 17.15 -13.01
N ARG A 156 1.76 17.17 -12.30
CA ARG A 156 1.55 17.98 -11.08
C ARG A 156 1.70 17.16 -9.80
N TYR A 157 1.09 15.98 -9.77
CA TYR A 157 1.15 15.04 -8.65
C TYR A 157 1.31 13.62 -9.19
N SER A 158 1.98 12.76 -8.44
CA SER A 158 2.11 11.34 -8.80
C SER A 158 2.23 10.47 -7.55
N TYR A 159 1.69 9.26 -7.68
CA TYR A 159 1.55 8.29 -6.60
C TYR A 159 1.90 6.91 -7.16
N ALA A 160 2.99 6.31 -6.70
CA ALA A 160 3.29 4.91 -7.02
C ALA A 160 2.50 3.97 -6.10
N LYS A 161 2.00 2.86 -6.64
CA LYS A 161 1.17 1.89 -5.91
C LYS A 161 1.78 0.50 -5.83
N ALA A 162 2.44 0.03 -6.89
CA ALA A 162 3.06 -1.29 -6.91
C ALA A 162 4.36 -1.29 -7.71
N ALA A 163 5.18 -2.32 -7.48
CA ALA A 163 6.47 -2.51 -8.11
C ALA A 163 6.64 -3.97 -8.52
N SER A 164 7.30 -4.21 -9.67
CA SER A 164 7.66 -5.57 -10.11
C SER A 164 8.61 -6.26 -9.12
N LEU A 165 8.92 -7.55 -9.33
CA LEU A 165 9.73 -8.39 -8.42
C LEU A 165 10.98 -7.69 -7.92
N ASN A 166 11.71 -7.02 -8.81
CA ASN A 166 12.96 -6.29 -8.55
C ASN A 166 12.79 -4.76 -8.51
N GLY A 167 11.54 -4.28 -8.59
CA GLY A 167 11.18 -2.87 -8.70
C GLY A 167 11.68 -2.15 -9.96
N ALA A 168 12.13 -2.86 -11.00
CA ALA A 168 12.53 -2.25 -12.26
C ALA A 168 11.37 -1.57 -13.00
N VAL A 169 10.14 -2.05 -12.76
CA VAL A 169 8.89 -1.42 -13.20
C VAL A 169 8.11 -0.97 -11.98
N VAL A 170 7.62 0.27 -12.02
CA VAL A 170 6.76 0.85 -10.98
C VAL A 170 5.49 1.39 -11.62
N VAL A 171 4.34 1.09 -11.04
CA VAL A 171 3.04 1.53 -11.55
C VAL A 171 2.29 2.37 -10.54
N GLY A 172 1.38 3.20 -11.03
CA GLY A 172 0.55 4.04 -10.17
C GLY A 172 -0.34 4.98 -10.97
N TYR A 173 -0.50 6.21 -10.47
CA TYR A 173 -1.24 7.25 -11.18
C TYR A 173 -0.63 8.65 -11.01
N ALA A 174 -0.87 9.51 -12.00
CA ALA A 174 -0.37 10.88 -12.01
C ALA A 174 -1.40 11.86 -12.58
N TYR A 175 -1.38 13.07 -12.05
CA TYR A 175 -2.17 14.21 -12.53
C TYR A 175 -1.34 15.01 -13.51
N GLU A 176 -1.86 15.22 -14.71
CA GLU A 176 -1.27 16.16 -15.67
C GLU A 176 -1.44 17.61 -15.20
N LYS A 177 -0.52 18.50 -15.58
CA LYS A 177 -0.62 19.92 -15.26
C LYS A 177 -1.88 20.53 -15.88
N GLY A 178 -2.64 21.24 -15.06
CA GLY A 178 -3.87 21.90 -15.50
C GLY A 178 -5.05 20.94 -15.71
N ALA A 179 -4.86 19.64 -15.46
CA ALA A 179 -5.93 18.65 -15.44
C ALA A 179 -6.38 18.37 -14.00
N PHE A 180 -7.66 18.07 -13.84
CA PHE A 180 -8.23 17.55 -12.59
C PHE A 180 -8.34 16.03 -12.58
N THR A 181 -8.12 15.40 -13.73
CA THR A 181 -8.11 13.94 -13.92
C THR A 181 -6.71 13.36 -13.71
N PHE A 182 -6.65 12.12 -13.24
CA PHE A 182 -5.41 11.36 -13.13
C PHE A 182 -5.40 10.18 -14.11
N LYS A 183 -4.21 9.88 -14.61
CA LYS A 183 -3.96 8.76 -15.52
C LYS A 183 -3.10 7.72 -14.84
N ALA A 184 -3.34 6.45 -15.17
CA ALA A 184 -2.45 5.39 -14.75
C ALA A 184 -1.08 5.65 -15.39
N PHE A 185 0.00 5.32 -14.70
CA PHE A 185 1.33 5.36 -15.27
C PHE A 185 2.05 4.03 -15.07
N ARG A 186 2.99 3.78 -15.98
CA ARG A 186 4.06 2.79 -15.86
C ARG A 186 5.38 3.53 -15.96
N TRP A 187 6.28 3.29 -15.01
CA TRP A 187 7.64 3.81 -15.01
C TRP A 187 8.63 2.67 -15.18
N SER A 188 9.67 2.89 -15.98
CA SER A 188 10.87 2.07 -16.00
C SER A 188 12.11 2.96 -16.07
N ALA A 189 13.25 2.47 -15.62
CA ALA A 189 14.50 3.23 -15.69
C ALA A 189 14.92 3.57 -17.13
N THR A 190 14.51 2.74 -18.09
CA THR A 190 14.86 2.89 -19.52
C THR A 190 13.93 3.82 -20.28
N GLU A 191 12.62 3.81 -19.97
CA GLU A 191 11.61 4.55 -20.73
C GLU A 191 11.11 5.80 -19.98
N GLY A 192 11.42 5.92 -18.70
CA GLY A 192 10.83 6.93 -17.83
C GLY A 192 9.34 6.65 -17.61
N VAL A 193 8.57 7.71 -17.39
CA VAL A 193 7.13 7.63 -17.12
C VAL A 193 6.35 7.58 -18.43
N THR A 194 5.54 6.55 -18.61
CA THR A 194 4.54 6.45 -19.66
C THR A 194 3.15 6.49 -19.05
N LEU A 195 2.28 7.37 -19.55
CA LEU A 195 0.88 7.46 -19.12
C LEU A 195 -0.01 6.58 -19.98
N PHE A 196 -0.90 5.83 -19.35
CA PHE A 196 -1.96 5.12 -20.04
C PHE A 196 -3.00 6.11 -20.57
N LYS A 197 -3.49 5.84 -21.77
CA LYS A 197 -4.74 6.43 -22.24
C LYS A 197 -5.86 5.64 -21.56
N ALA A 198 -6.72 6.33 -20.79
CA ALA A 198 -7.81 5.66 -20.10
C ALA A 198 -8.66 4.89 -21.13
N PRO A 199 -8.91 3.58 -20.94
CA PRO A 199 -9.81 2.82 -21.78
C PRO A 199 -11.23 3.42 -21.67
N TYR A 200 -11.94 3.47 -22.78
CA TYR A 200 -13.32 3.98 -22.84
C TYR A 200 -14.29 2.91 -22.32
N VAL A 201 -15.12 3.27 -21.32
CA VAL A 201 -16.32 2.51 -20.97
C VAL A 201 -17.45 3.02 -21.86
N GLN A 202 -18.07 2.14 -22.66
CA GLN A 202 -19.22 2.52 -23.50
C GLN A 202 -20.32 3.17 -22.66
N ASN A 203 -20.74 4.37 -23.06
CA ASN A 203 -22.11 4.82 -22.82
C ASN A 203 -22.96 4.22 -23.96
N PRO A 204 -24.03 3.46 -23.69
CA PRO A 204 -24.75 2.66 -24.69
C PRO A 204 -25.35 3.39 -25.91
N ASP A 205 -25.26 4.72 -26.03
CA ASP A 205 -26.07 5.51 -26.97
C ASP A 205 -25.35 6.24 -28.13
N GLY A 206 -24.13 5.89 -28.57
CA GLY A 206 -23.61 6.55 -29.79
C GLY A 206 -22.22 6.20 -30.32
N PRO A 207 -21.92 6.61 -31.58
CA PRO A 207 -20.71 6.20 -32.30
C PRO A 207 -19.46 6.82 -31.70
N ASN A 208 -18.42 5.98 -31.56
CA ASN A 208 -17.05 6.23 -31.10
C ASN A 208 -16.47 7.62 -31.49
N THR A 209 -16.89 8.68 -30.79
CA THR A 209 -16.40 10.04 -31.01
C THR A 209 -16.17 10.74 -29.67
N LEU A 210 -14.91 11.06 -29.40
CA LEU A 210 -14.45 11.80 -28.23
C LEU A 210 -15.01 13.23 -28.26
N THR A 211 -15.88 13.60 -27.32
CA THR A 211 -16.29 15.01 -27.13
C THR A 211 -16.15 15.54 -25.72
N SER A 212 -15.64 14.78 -24.74
CA SER A 212 -15.32 15.34 -23.42
C SER A 212 -14.09 14.69 -22.80
N THR A 213 -13.09 15.52 -22.53
CA THR A 213 -11.78 15.17 -21.96
C THR A 213 -11.71 15.42 -20.44
N THR A 214 -12.84 15.59 -19.75
CA THR A 214 -12.84 16.20 -18.40
C THR A 214 -13.10 15.26 -17.22
N ASP A 215 -13.65 14.05 -17.42
CA ASP A 215 -14.15 13.21 -16.29
C ASP A 215 -13.61 11.77 -16.25
N ASN A 216 -12.58 11.45 -17.04
CA ASN A 216 -12.01 10.10 -17.08
C ASN A 216 -10.85 9.98 -16.11
N PHE A 217 -10.81 8.92 -15.31
CA PHE A 217 -9.67 8.60 -14.46
C PHE A 217 -9.15 7.19 -14.72
N ALA A 218 -7.86 6.97 -14.46
CA ALA A 218 -7.26 5.65 -14.50
C ALA A 218 -6.18 5.53 -13.42
N ARG A 219 -6.13 4.40 -12.73
CA ARG A 219 -5.12 4.04 -11.74
C ARG A 219 -4.62 2.63 -12.01
N ALA A 220 -3.32 2.48 -12.24
CA ALA A 220 -2.71 1.16 -12.16
C ALA A 220 -2.68 0.76 -10.68
N VAL A 221 -3.23 -0.41 -10.38
CA VAL A 221 -3.39 -0.92 -9.02
C VAL A 221 -2.23 -1.83 -8.66
N ASP A 222 -1.89 -2.77 -9.55
CA ASP A 222 -0.86 -3.77 -9.31
C ASP A 222 -0.16 -4.20 -10.61
N VAL A 223 1.00 -4.84 -10.49
CA VAL A 223 1.89 -5.24 -11.60
C VAL A 223 2.50 -6.63 -11.36
N SER A 224 2.63 -7.43 -12.43
CA SER A 224 3.29 -8.74 -12.37
C SER A 224 4.76 -8.66 -11.99
N ASP A 225 5.34 -9.79 -11.56
CA ASP A 225 6.72 -9.88 -11.11
C ASP A 225 7.73 -9.48 -12.20
N ASP A 226 7.40 -9.77 -13.46
CA ASP A 226 8.22 -9.39 -14.62
C ASP A 226 7.94 -7.97 -15.14
N GLY A 227 6.95 -7.26 -14.60
CA GLY A 227 6.61 -5.89 -14.99
C GLY A 227 5.85 -5.75 -16.31
N ARG A 228 5.33 -6.86 -16.88
CA ARG A 228 4.73 -6.90 -18.22
C ARG A 228 3.21 -6.92 -18.23
N ALA A 229 2.58 -7.31 -17.12
CA ALA A 229 1.13 -7.30 -16.95
C ALA A 229 0.73 -6.34 -15.83
N ILE A 230 -0.30 -5.53 -16.06
CA ILE A 230 -0.76 -4.50 -15.13
C ILE A 230 -2.28 -4.59 -15.00
N THR A 231 -2.78 -4.54 -13.77
CA THR A 231 -4.21 -4.39 -13.52
C THR A 231 -4.56 -2.94 -13.21
N ILE A 232 -5.64 -2.46 -13.80
CA ILE A 232 -6.00 -1.03 -13.85
C ILE A 232 -7.45 -0.87 -13.40
N TYR A 233 -7.68 0.12 -12.55
CA TYR A 233 -9.00 0.61 -12.21
C TYR A 233 -9.23 1.94 -12.96
N ALA A 234 -10.21 1.98 -13.86
CA ALA A 234 -10.47 3.16 -14.68
C ALA A 234 -11.97 3.37 -14.92
N GLY A 235 -12.39 4.61 -15.17
CA GLY A 235 -13.81 4.91 -15.33
C GLY A 235 -14.09 6.35 -15.68
N VAL A 236 -15.40 6.63 -15.80
CA VAL A 236 -15.96 7.97 -15.99
C VAL A 236 -17.05 8.19 -14.94
N GLY A 237 -16.93 9.23 -14.12
CA GLY A 237 -17.88 9.46 -13.02
C GLY A 237 -17.97 8.25 -12.08
N GLU A 238 -19.17 7.71 -11.90
CA GLU A 238 -19.43 6.55 -11.02
C GLU A 238 -19.28 5.18 -11.71
N ALA A 239 -19.06 5.15 -13.03
CA ALA A 239 -18.95 3.92 -13.82
C ALA A 239 -17.48 3.52 -13.98
N ALA A 240 -16.96 2.80 -12.97
CA ALA A 240 -15.57 2.37 -12.93
C ALA A 240 -15.43 0.86 -13.06
N ARG A 241 -14.41 0.45 -13.82
CA ARG A 241 -14.18 -0.94 -14.19
C ARG A 241 -12.72 -1.34 -13.98
N ALA A 242 -12.56 -2.63 -13.78
CA ALA A 242 -11.28 -3.31 -13.76
C ALA A 242 -10.84 -3.63 -15.20
N PHE A 243 -9.56 -3.43 -15.47
CA PHE A 243 -8.94 -3.74 -16.74
C PHE A 243 -7.62 -4.47 -16.54
N TYR A 244 -7.22 -5.23 -17.54
CA TYR A 244 -5.93 -5.88 -17.67
C TYR A 244 -5.16 -5.25 -18.83
N TRP A 245 -3.85 -5.06 -18.67
CA TRP A 245 -2.99 -4.57 -19.73
C TRP A 245 -1.73 -5.42 -19.87
N THR A 246 -1.38 -5.71 -21.13
CA THR A 246 -0.02 -6.08 -21.57
C THR A 246 0.30 -5.32 -22.85
N GLU A 247 1.57 -5.33 -23.26
CA GLU A 247 1.96 -4.79 -24.56
C GLU A 247 1.28 -5.51 -25.73
N GLU A 248 1.02 -6.81 -25.61
CA GLU A 248 0.44 -7.64 -26.66
C GLU A 248 -1.06 -7.43 -26.80
N THR A 249 -1.79 -7.44 -25.69
CA THR A 249 -3.25 -7.33 -25.68
C THR A 249 -3.75 -5.89 -25.73
N GLY A 250 -2.90 -4.93 -25.39
CA GLY A 250 -3.37 -3.61 -24.97
C GLY A 250 -4.25 -3.72 -23.73
N VAL A 251 -5.15 -2.75 -23.55
CA VAL A 251 -6.07 -2.70 -22.40
C VAL A 251 -7.32 -3.52 -22.70
N VAL A 252 -7.63 -4.48 -21.85
CA VAL A 252 -8.78 -5.39 -21.94
C VAL A 252 -9.67 -5.18 -20.71
N SER A 253 -10.99 -5.07 -20.89
CA SER A 253 -11.94 -5.03 -19.76
C SER A 253 -12.02 -6.40 -19.09
N LEU A 254 -12.02 -6.45 -17.76
CA LEU A 254 -12.21 -7.72 -17.04
C LEU A 254 -13.68 -8.15 -17.01
N ASP A 255 -14.59 -7.18 -17.04
CA ASP A 255 -16.03 -7.37 -16.92
C ASP A 255 -16.72 -6.91 -18.20
N ASP A 256 -17.70 -7.69 -18.66
CA ASP A 256 -18.50 -7.45 -19.87
C ASP A 256 -19.91 -6.94 -19.55
N SER A 257 -20.23 -6.70 -18.27
CA SER A 257 -21.54 -6.21 -17.84
C SER A 257 -21.90 -4.89 -18.52
N THR A 258 -23.04 -4.88 -19.21
CA THR A 258 -23.64 -3.70 -19.84
C THR A 258 -24.44 -2.84 -18.86
N ASP A 259 -24.58 -3.27 -17.61
CA ASP A 259 -25.30 -2.50 -16.58
C ASP A 259 -24.40 -1.38 -16.07
N PRO A 260 -24.77 -0.10 -16.25
CA PRO A 260 -23.95 1.03 -15.83
C PRO A 260 -23.76 1.13 -14.31
N SER A 261 -24.60 0.46 -13.50
CA SER A 261 -24.47 0.41 -12.04
C SER A 261 -23.47 -0.65 -11.56
N THR A 262 -23.02 -1.55 -12.44
CA THR A 262 -21.98 -2.51 -12.11
C THR A 262 -20.63 -1.81 -12.01
N ASN A 263 -19.93 -2.00 -10.89
CA ASN A 263 -18.55 -1.55 -10.73
C ASN A 263 -17.63 -2.74 -10.47
N SER A 264 -16.51 -2.81 -11.15
CA SER A 264 -15.49 -3.83 -10.91
C SER A 264 -14.18 -3.18 -10.44
N THR A 265 -13.64 -3.68 -9.35
CA THR A 265 -12.41 -3.18 -8.73
C THR A 265 -11.40 -4.31 -8.68
N PRO A 266 -10.26 -4.19 -9.40
CA PRO A 266 -9.19 -5.15 -9.23
C PRO A 266 -8.44 -4.86 -7.93
N THR A 267 -7.97 -5.91 -7.25
CA THR A 267 -7.20 -5.79 -6.01
C THR A 267 -5.75 -6.22 -6.20
N ALA A 268 -5.49 -7.28 -6.96
CA ALA A 268 -4.14 -7.77 -7.23
C ALA A 268 -4.04 -8.52 -8.56
N ILE A 269 -2.80 -8.71 -9.02
CA ILE A 269 -2.44 -9.60 -10.14
C ILE A 269 -1.43 -10.65 -9.66
N SER A 270 -1.51 -11.88 -10.18
CA SER A 270 -0.55 -12.94 -9.87
C SER A 270 0.85 -12.58 -10.38
N GLY A 271 1.89 -13.15 -9.75
CA GLY A 271 3.28 -12.89 -10.11
C GLY A 271 3.60 -13.28 -11.56
N ASP A 272 3.00 -14.35 -12.08
CA ASP A 272 3.08 -14.74 -13.49
C ASP A 272 2.30 -13.83 -14.45
N GLY A 273 1.51 -12.90 -13.93
CA GLY A 273 0.72 -11.93 -14.69
C GLY A 273 -0.51 -12.50 -15.40
N LEU A 274 -0.92 -13.75 -15.12
CA LEU A 274 -2.00 -14.42 -15.85
C LEU A 274 -3.35 -14.39 -15.15
N THR A 275 -3.38 -14.12 -13.84
CA THR A 275 -4.58 -14.12 -13.02
C THR A 275 -4.78 -12.77 -12.36
N VAL A 276 -5.96 -12.17 -12.54
CA VAL A 276 -6.36 -10.95 -11.82
C VAL A 276 -7.47 -11.29 -10.84
N ILE A 277 -7.40 -10.75 -9.63
CA ILE A 277 -8.44 -10.88 -8.62
C ILE A 277 -9.05 -9.52 -8.28
N GLY A 278 -10.25 -9.56 -7.69
CA GLY A 278 -10.90 -8.35 -7.24
C GLY A 278 -12.32 -8.60 -6.77
N GLU A 279 -13.12 -7.55 -6.82
CA GLU A 279 -14.55 -7.62 -6.55
C GLU A 279 -15.37 -6.98 -7.66
N VAL A 280 -16.59 -7.48 -7.85
CA VAL A 280 -17.65 -6.77 -8.58
C VAL A 280 -18.71 -6.34 -7.57
N ARG A 281 -19.03 -5.05 -7.56
CA ARG A 281 -20.10 -4.46 -6.78
C ARG A 281 -21.34 -4.34 -7.66
N ARG A 282 -22.39 -5.08 -7.27
CA ARG A 282 -23.76 -4.96 -7.77
C ARG A 282 -24.69 -4.85 -6.56
N ASP A 283 -25.48 -5.89 -6.30
CA ASP A 283 -26.33 -6.01 -5.09
C ASP A 283 -25.51 -6.44 -3.86
N THR A 284 -24.44 -7.19 -4.10
CA THR A 284 -23.44 -7.62 -3.11
C THR A 284 -22.03 -7.39 -3.66
N HIS A 285 -21.04 -7.43 -2.77
CA HIS A 285 -19.63 -7.44 -3.15
C HIS A 285 -19.27 -8.88 -3.50
N ARG A 286 -18.97 -9.17 -4.77
CA ARG A 286 -18.65 -10.54 -5.19
C ARG A 286 -17.18 -10.66 -5.56
N PRO A 287 -16.38 -11.49 -4.85
CA PRO A 287 -15.01 -11.74 -5.24
C PRO A 287 -14.96 -12.45 -6.59
N PHE A 288 -14.00 -12.09 -7.43
CA PHE A 288 -13.79 -12.73 -8.72
C PHE A 288 -12.32 -13.14 -8.92
N ARG A 289 -12.14 -14.10 -9.82
CA ARG A 289 -10.88 -14.45 -10.48
C ARG A 289 -11.08 -14.28 -11.98
N TRP A 290 -10.15 -13.60 -12.64
CA TRP A 290 -10.15 -13.41 -14.07
C TRP A 290 -8.89 -13.99 -14.69
N THR A 291 -9.04 -14.67 -15.83
CA THR A 291 -7.94 -15.03 -16.73
C THR A 291 -8.31 -14.64 -18.15
N LEU A 292 -7.30 -14.47 -19.01
CA LEU A 292 -7.54 -14.13 -20.41
C LEU A 292 -8.35 -15.21 -21.15
N SER A 293 -8.20 -16.49 -20.78
CA SER A 293 -8.88 -17.61 -21.43
C SER A 293 -10.30 -17.85 -20.92
N GLU A 294 -10.59 -17.55 -19.65
CA GLU A 294 -11.87 -17.86 -19.01
C GLU A 294 -12.76 -16.63 -18.86
N GLY A 295 -12.19 -15.43 -18.94
CA GLY A 295 -12.88 -14.20 -18.54
C GLY A 295 -13.07 -14.14 -17.03
N LEU A 296 -14.03 -13.33 -16.58
CA LEU A 296 -14.33 -13.14 -15.17
C LEU A 296 -15.18 -14.29 -14.65
N VAL A 297 -14.66 -14.98 -13.63
CA VAL A 297 -15.35 -16.04 -12.91
C VAL A 297 -15.54 -15.59 -11.46
N PHE A 298 -16.77 -15.64 -10.97
CA PHE A 298 -17.06 -15.38 -9.56
C PHE A 298 -16.61 -16.56 -8.70
N LEU A 299 -16.10 -16.24 -7.50
CA LEU A 299 -15.83 -17.28 -6.51
C LEU A 299 -17.13 -17.58 -5.77
N ASP A 300 -17.52 -18.85 -5.73
CA ASP A 300 -18.63 -19.30 -4.87
C ASP A 300 -18.19 -19.28 -3.40
N GLY A 301 -19.14 -18.99 -2.51
CA GLY A 301 -18.96 -18.82 -1.07
C GLY A 301 -18.86 -20.15 -0.32
N LEU A 302 -18.79 -20.06 1.01
CA LEU A 302 -18.53 -21.22 1.89
C LEU A 302 -19.55 -22.37 1.78
N ASP A 303 -20.79 -22.06 1.37
CA ASP A 303 -21.89 -23.02 1.22
C ASP A 303 -22.32 -23.20 -0.25
N ASP A 304 -21.41 -23.02 -1.21
CA ASP A 304 -21.69 -22.99 -2.65
C ASP A 304 -22.75 -21.93 -3.06
N SER A 305 -23.00 -20.96 -2.18
CA SER A 305 -23.85 -19.80 -2.44
C SER A 305 -22.99 -18.65 -2.98
N PRO A 306 -23.55 -17.64 -3.66
CA PRO A 306 -22.73 -16.51 -4.13
C PRO A 306 -21.95 -15.85 -2.99
N ALA A 307 -20.61 -15.86 -3.07
CA ALA A 307 -19.78 -15.23 -2.05
C ALA A 307 -20.11 -13.74 -1.94
N THR A 308 -20.14 -13.25 -0.69
CA THR A 308 -20.31 -11.83 -0.38
C THR A 308 -19.08 -11.33 0.36
N GLY A 309 -18.16 -10.71 -0.34
CA GLY A 309 -16.89 -10.25 0.19
C GLY A 309 -15.89 -9.83 -0.88
N GLN A 310 -14.60 -9.92 -0.55
CA GLN A 310 -13.50 -9.37 -1.35
C GLN A 310 -12.31 -10.30 -1.38
N ALA A 311 -11.62 -10.37 -2.52
CA ALA A 311 -10.32 -11.01 -2.65
C ALA A 311 -9.20 -10.01 -2.35
N PHE A 312 -8.26 -10.35 -1.48
CA PHE A 312 -7.16 -9.47 -1.08
C PHE A 312 -5.83 -9.81 -1.73
N ALA A 313 -5.49 -11.11 -1.82
CA ALA A 313 -4.19 -11.55 -2.33
C ALA A 313 -4.29 -12.87 -3.09
N VAL A 314 -3.31 -13.08 -3.96
CA VAL A 314 -3.22 -14.22 -4.87
C VAL A 314 -1.77 -14.74 -4.92
N SER A 315 -1.61 -16.06 -5.03
CA SER A 315 -0.31 -16.73 -5.22
C SER A 315 0.31 -16.44 -6.60
N TYR A 316 1.58 -16.80 -6.78
CA TYR A 316 2.35 -16.47 -7.99
C TYR A 316 1.70 -16.98 -9.28
N ASP A 317 1.13 -18.18 -9.25
CA ASP A 317 0.49 -18.84 -10.40
C ASP A 317 -1.03 -18.62 -10.45
N GLY A 318 -1.59 -17.84 -9.52
CA GLY A 318 -3.03 -17.59 -9.48
C GLY A 318 -3.89 -18.75 -8.97
N SER A 319 -3.30 -19.82 -8.45
CA SER A 319 -4.02 -21.04 -8.05
C SER A 319 -4.71 -20.93 -6.69
N VAL A 320 -4.15 -20.14 -5.78
CA VAL A 320 -4.65 -19.88 -4.42
C VAL A 320 -4.96 -18.40 -4.23
N ILE A 321 -6.17 -18.11 -3.74
CA ILE A 321 -6.68 -16.76 -3.45
C ILE A 321 -7.11 -16.68 -1.99
N VAL A 322 -6.79 -15.57 -1.32
CA VAL A 322 -7.29 -15.28 0.04
C VAL A 322 -8.08 -13.99 0.06
N GLY A 323 -9.08 -13.94 0.93
CA GLY A 323 -9.99 -12.82 1.02
C GLY A 323 -10.84 -12.85 2.29
N THR A 324 -11.88 -12.02 2.32
CA THR A 324 -12.94 -12.12 3.33
C THR A 324 -14.27 -12.37 2.67
N THR A 325 -15.15 -13.10 3.37
CA THR A 325 -16.52 -13.38 2.95
C THR A 325 -17.46 -13.31 4.14
N PHE A 326 -18.72 -13.04 3.89
CA PHE A 326 -19.79 -13.20 4.87
C PHE A 326 -20.20 -14.68 4.97
N ASP A 327 -20.27 -15.21 6.19
CA ASP A 327 -20.67 -16.61 6.46
C ASP A 327 -22.14 -16.76 6.89
N GLY A 328 -22.92 -15.67 6.84
CA GLY A 328 -24.30 -15.62 7.33
C GLY A 328 -24.44 -14.93 8.69
N GLU A 329 -23.36 -14.87 9.48
CA GLU A 329 -23.35 -14.22 10.79
C GLU A 329 -22.33 -13.07 10.88
N SER A 330 -21.15 -13.26 10.28
CA SER A 330 -20.01 -12.35 10.37
C SER A 330 -19.15 -12.36 9.11
N ILE A 331 -18.21 -11.40 9.02
CA ILE A 331 -17.18 -11.41 7.97
C ILE A 331 -16.01 -12.26 8.47
N VAL A 332 -15.67 -13.31 7.72
CA VAL A 332 -14.61 -14.26 8.04
C VAL A 332 -13.56 -14.32 6.93
N PRO A 333 -12.30 -14.63 7.26
CA PRO A 333 -11.26 -14.82 6.27
C PRO A 333 -11.45 -16.17 5.55
N TYR A 334 -11.34 -16.16 4.22
CA TYR A 334 -11.38 -17.36 3.40
C TYR A 334 -10.07 -17.58 2.63
N ILE A 335 -9.90 -18.83 2.22
CA ILE A 335 -8.99 -19.25 1.16
C ILE A 335 -9.77 -20.01 0.10
N TRP A 336 -9.41 -19.81 -1.16
CA TRP A 336 -10.02 -20.45 -2.31
C TRP A 336 -8.93 -21.07 -3.18
N ASP A 337 -9.21 -22.29 -3.67
CA ASP A 337 -8.51 -22.89 -4.79
C ASP A 337 -9.52 -23.69 -5.64
N SER A 338 -9.16 -23.96 -6.90
CA SER A 338 -10.06 -24.63 -7.85
C SER A 338 -10.44 -26.06 -7.48
N ALA A 339 -9.65 -26.75 -6.63
CA ALA A 339 -9.89 -28.14 -6.27
C ALA A 339 -10.85 -28.28 -5.08
N ASN A 340 -10.84 -27.31 -4.17
CA ASN A 340 -11.54 -27.37 -2.89
C ASN A 340 -12.63 -26.30 -2.74
N GLY A 341 -12.70 -25.32 -3.65
CA GLY A 341 -13.59 -24.18 -3.52
C GLY A 341 -13.20 -23.26 -2.35
N MET A 342 -14.14 -22.40 -1.93
CA MET A 342 -13.93 -21.47 -0.83
C MET A 342 -14.09 -22.18 0.52
N ARG A 343 -13.08 -22.05 1.38
CA ARG A 343 -13.09 -22.57 2.75
C ARG A 343 -12.60 -21.51 3.73
N THR A 344 -13.00 -21.60 5.00
CA THR A 344 -12.47 -20.67 6.02
C THR A 344 -10.98 -20.90 6.19
N ILE A 345 -10.20 -19.84 6.43
CA ILE A 345 -8.75 -20.00 6.60
C ILE A 345 -8.44 -20.98 7.73
N LEU A 346 -9.16 -20.90 8.86
CA LEU A 346 -8.94 -21.77 10.01
C LEU A 346 -9.06 -23.26 9.64
N SER A 347 -10.03 -23.62 8.78
CA SER A 347 -10.20 -25.00 8.31
C SER A 347 -9.09 -25.48 7.38
N ALA A 348 -8.41 -24.54 6.71
CA ALA A 348 -7.35 -24.81 5.75
C ALA A 348 -5.95 -24.85 6.39
N MET A 349 -5.80 -24.41 7.64
CA MET A 349 -4.52 -24.36 8.32
C MET A 349 -3.95 -25.76 8.61
N GLU A 350 -2.61 -25.87 8.62
CA GLU A 350 -1.91 -26.98 9.27
C GLU A 350 -2.34 -27.10 10.74
N PRO A 351 -2.44 -28.33 11.31
CA PRO A 351 -3.03 -28.52 12.64
C PRO A 351 -2.29 -27.73 13.71
N GLU A 352 -0.96 -27.72 13.63
CA GLU A 352 -0.07 -26.99 14.53
C GLU A 352 -0.31 -25.48 14.51
N ASP A 353 -0.70 -24.92 13.35
CA ASP A 353 -0.99 -23.48 13.23
C ASP A 353 -2.43 -23.18 13.65
N ALA A 354 -3.39 -24.05 13.34
CA ALA A 354 -4.76 -23.91 13.81
C ALA A 354 -4.86 -23.87 15.35
N GLU A 355 -4.03 -24.66 16.05
CA GLU A 355 -3.97 -24.67 17.53
C GLU A 355 -3.54 -23.32 18.12
N LYS A 356 -2.68 -22.55 17.43
CA LYS A 356 -2.22 -21.23 17.90
C LYS A 356 -3.34 -20.18 17.91
N TYR A 357 -4.37 -20.38 17.10
CA TYR A 357 -5.40 -19.39 16.83
C TYR A 357 -6.76 -19.73 17.46
N GLN A 358 -6.82 -20.69 18.39
CA GLN A 358 -8.07 -21.05 19.08
C GLN A 358 -8.68 -19.90 19.90
N ASN A 359 -7.83 -19.02 20.46
CA ASN A 359 -8.26 -17.82 21.21
C ASN A 359 -8.30 -16.54 20.35
N TRP A 360 -8.23 -16.69 19.02
CA TRP A 360 -8.23 -15.58 18.08
C TRP A 360 -9.51 -15.51 17.28
N THR A 361 -9.99 -14.29 17.06
CA THR A 361 -10.90 -13.95 15.98
C THR A 361 -10.07 -13.47 14.79
N LEU A 362 -9.86 -14.34 13.79
CA LEU A 362 -9.19 -13.98 12.55
C LEU A 362 -10.10 -13.07 11.72
N ARG A 363 -9.59 -11.94 11.20
CA ARG A 363 -10.40 -10.95 10.48
C ARG A 363 -10.03 -10.85 9.00
N ALA A 364 -8.82 -10.40 8.67
CA ALA A 364 -8.45 -10.09 7.29
C ALA A 364 -7.12 -10.77 6.91
N PRO A 365 -7.08 -11.60 5.85
CA PRO A 365 -5.85 -12.09 5.26
C PRO A 365 -5.35 -11.08 4.23
N TYR A 366 -4.23 -10.43 4.50
CA TYR A 366 -3.71 -9.36 3.66
C TYR A 366 -2.74 -9.85 2.59
N ALA A 367 -2.07 -10.98 2.81
CA ALA A 367 -1.06 -11.48 1.89
C ALA A 367 -0.98 -13.01 1.92
N ILE A 368 -0.55 -13.58 0.80
CA ILE A 368 -0.20 -14.99 0.65
C ILE A 368 1.17 -15.09 -0.03
N THR A 369 1.96 -16.10 0.33
CA THR A 369 3.26 -16.37 -0.30
C THR A 369 3.09 -16.80 -1.75
N ALA A 370 4.14 -16.60 -2.55
CA ALA A 370 4.20 -16.97 -3.96
C ALA A 370 3.84 -18.44 -4.20
N ASP A 371 4.27 -19.35 -3.31
CA ASP A 371 3.97 -20.78 -3.37
C ASP A 371 2.56 -21.17 -2.87
N GLY A 372 1.76 -20.20 -2.42
CA GLY A 372 0.39 -20.41 -1.94
C GLY A 372 0.28 -21.08 -0.57
N ARG A 373 1.39 -21.25 0.18
CA ARG A 373 1.41 -22.08 1.40
C ARG A 373 1.33 -21.31 2.71
N THR A 374 1.64 -20.03 2.72
CA THR A 374 1.63 -19.22 3.96
C THR A 374 0.79 -17.97 3.76
N VAL A 375 -0.11 -17.73 4.70
CA VAL A 375 -0.99 -16.56 4.71
C VAL A 375 -0.63 -15.67 5.90
N TYR A 376 -0.63 -14.36 5.66
CA TYR A 376 -0.46 -13.31 6.66
C TYR A 376 -1.72 -12.48 6.78
N GLY A 377 -2.08 -12.10 8.00
CA GLY A 377 -3.26 -11.28 8.22
C GLY A 377 -3.28 -10.60 9.57
N ALA A 378 -4.41 -9.95 9.87
CA ALA A 378 -4.71 -9.37 11.16
C ALA A 378 -5.96 -10.00 11.80
N GLY A 379 -5.99 -9.96 13.12
CA GLY A 379 -7.09 -10.49 13.93
C GLY A 379 -7.07 -9.91 15.33
N TYR A 380 -7.93 -10.45 16.18
CA TYR A 380 -8.05 -10.08 17.58
C TYR A 380 -7.78 -11.30 18.46
N ASN A 381 -6.81 -11.21 19.35
CA ASN A 381 -6.56 -12.18 20.41
C ASN A 381 -7.29 -11.72 21.68
N ASN A 382 -8.06 -12.61 22.30
CA ASN A 382 -8.86 -12.28 23.49
C ASN A 382 -8.03 -11.87 24.73
N GLU A 383 -6.74 -12.18 24.75
CA GLU A 383 -5.82 -11.88 25.85
C GLU A 383 -4.93 -10.68 25.55
N THR A 384 -4.43 -10.57 24.31
CA THR A 384 -3.42 -9.56 23.93
C THR A 384 -3.95 -8.43 23.05
N GLY A 385 -5.19 -8.51 22.55
CA GLY A 385 -5.80 -7.49 21.71
C GLY A 385 -5.55 -7.69 20.21
N GLU A 386 -5.57 -6.60 19.44
CA GLU A 386 -5.34 -6.66 17.99
C GLU A 386 -3.90 -7.05 17.65
N GLY A 387 -3.73 -7.93 16.68
CA GLY A 387 -2.45 -8.54 16.34
C GLY A 387 -2.37 -9.06 14.92
N GLY A 388 -1.14 -9.17 14.41
CA GLY A 388 -0.84 -9.90 13.18
C GLY A 388 -0.77 -11.41 13.41
N TRP A 389 -1.12 -12.20 12.41
CA TRP A 389 -1.00 -13.66 12.42
C TRP A 389 -0.35 -14.19 11.13
N THR A 390 0.19 -15.41 11.23
CA THR A 390 0.85 -16.12 10.13
C THR A 390 0.48 -17.60 10.22
N ALA A 391 0.02 -18.19 9.12
CA ALA A 391 -0.40 -19.59 9.13
C ALA A 391 0.02 -20.31 7.86
N ARG A 392 0.51 -21.54 8.03
CA ARG A 392 0.72 -22.50 6.94
C ARG A 392 -0.59 -23.19 6.62
N ILE A 393 -0.79 -23.43 5.33
CA ILE A 393 -2.01 -23.99 4.75
C ILE A 393 -1.73 -25.39 4.19
N ARG A 394 -2.70 -26.30 4.33
CA ARG A 394 -2.70 -27.66 3.78
C ARG A 394 -3.16 -27.74 2.33
#